data_AF-A0A962VDA5-F1
#
_entry.id   AF-A0A962VDA5-F1
#
_cell.length_a   1.000
_cell.length_b   1.000
_cell.length_c   1.000
_cell.angle_alpha   90.00
_cell.angle_beta   90.00
_cell.angle_gamma   90.00
#
_symmetry.space_group_name_H-M   'P 1'
#
loop_
_entity.id
_entity.type
_entity.pdbx_description
1 polymer ?
#
loop_
_entity_poly.entity_id
_entity_poly.type
_entity_poly.pdbx_seq_one_letter_code
_entity_poly.pdbx_strand_id
1 'polypeptide(L)'
;VIVRTDSTLENRYPWLRALCRWIAQNADRQMSILELSQVLSQSVQTQFRENDDTLYFGTLSQHAVYTSGLYWQALLRHKSSAKYRRDHLFQHQPASSKHLYQLLQQFAALENDETYRDAALRWRTLLFAQALNLRDIGSRVRVVEGDGRRLLVDRVWLERETDVMQTLPMLTAVNGEEYFQLQGELEDELLDEKNRARRRLTVYFPHINRTEDLYAGNGLLREWLKLLNNKRDMDTEAAWERHPGAMRAAGQLVQLTGLVPGGDSDLSATTSSGVL
;
A
#
# COMPACT_ATOMS: atom_id res chain seq x y z
N VAL A 1 6.35 1.87 -27.35
CA VAL A 1 6.46 2.60 -26.07
C VAL A 1 7.23 3.87 -26.35
N ILE A 2 6.76 5.03 -25.92
CA ILE A 2 7.46 6.31 -26.10
C ILE A 2 7.85 6.78 -24.70
N VAL A 3 9.15 6.97 -24.47
CA VAL A 3 9.69 7.46 -23.19
C VAL A 3 10.32 8.82 -23.47
N ARG A 4 9.90 9.84 -22.72
CA ARG A 4 10.52 11.17 -22.79
C ARG A 4 11.76 11.18 -21.90
N THR A 5 12.88 11.58 -22.47
CA THR A 5 14.15 11.70 -21.75
C THR A 5 14.66 13.14 -21.88
N ASP A 6 15.23 13.66 -20.80
CA ASP A 6 16.07 14.85 -20.81
C ASP A 6 17.14 14.70 -19.72
N SER A 7 18.21 15.49 -19.82
CA SER A 7 19.36 15.40 -18.91
C SER A 7 18.99 15.62 -17.44
N THR A 8 17.96 16.42 -17.17
CA THR A 8 17.40 16.65 -15.83
C THR A 8 16.72 15.40 -15.28
N LEU A 9 15.89 14.74 -16.10
CA LEU A 9 15.19 13.51 -15.74
C LEU A 9 16.16 12.33 -15.58
N GLU A 10 17.18 12.23 -16.42
CA GLU A 10 18.22 11.19 -16.33
C GLU A 10 19.11 11.34 -15.09
N ASN A 11 19.32 12.57 -14.63
CA ASN A 11 20.00 12.85 -13.37
C ASN A 11 19.16 12.46 -12.16
N ARG A 12 17.85 12.72 -12.22
CA ARG A 12 16.90 12.45 -11.14
C ARG A 12 16.50 10.98 -11.00
N TYR A 13 16.42 10.23 -12.10
CA TYR A 13 15.91 8.86 -12.11
C TYR A 13 16.96 7.84 -12.60
N PRO A 14 17.58 7.07 -11.69
CA PRO A 14 18.60 6.08 -12.06
C PRO A 14 18.12 5.03 -13.08
N TRP A 15 16.85 4.62 -13.01
CA TRP A 15 16.25 3.68 -13.97
C TRP A 15 16.17 4.26 -15.39
N LEU A 16 15.93 5.57 -15.52
CA LEU A 16 15.88 6.25 -16.81
C LEU A 16 17.27 6.33 -17.44
N ARG A 17 18.30 6.59 -16.63
CA ARG A 17 19.70 6.56 -17.09
C ARG A 17 20.15 5.17 -17.52
N ALA A 18 19.68 4.12 -16.84
CA ALA A 18 19.94 2.74 -17.23
C ALA A 18 19.24 2.41 -18.56
N LEU A 19 17.99 2.86 -18.72
CA LEU A 19 17.24 2.71 -19.97
C LEU A 19 17.91 3.45 -21.13
N CYS A 20 18.32 4.72 -20.96
CA CYS A 20 18.99 5.49 -22.01
C CYS A 20 20.30 4.82 -22.45
N ARG A 21 21.10 4.31 -21.51
CA ARG A 21 22.32 3.55 -21.83
C ARG A 21 22.01 2.27 -22.59
N TRP A 22 20.98 1.53 -22.19
CA TRP A 22 20.57 0.31 -22.88
C TRP A 22 20.04 0.59 -24.30
N ILE A 23 19.27 1.66 -24.50
CA ILE A 23 18.81 2.11 -25.82
C ILE A 23 20.01 2.45 -26.70
N ALA A 24 20.97 3.24 -26.20
CA ALA A 24 22.17 3.61 -26.94
C ALA A 24 23.01 2.39 -27.36
N GLN A 25 23.08 1.36 -26.51
CA GLN A 25 23.81 0.12 -26.80
C GLN A 25 23.10 -0.80 -27.80
N ASN A 26 21.80 -0.62 -28.02
CA ASN A 26 20.97 -1.48 -28.86
C ASN A 26 20.24 -0.71 -29.97
N ALA A 27 20.71 0.49 -30.32
CA ALA A 27 20.03 1.42 -31.23
C ALA A 27 19.68 0.81 -32.61
N ASP A 28 20.54 -0.09 -33.10
CA ASP A 28 20.39 -0.71 -34.43
C ASP A 28 19.85 -2.16 -34.36
N ARG A 29 19.32 -2.58 -33.20
CA ARG A 29 18.84 -3.95 -32.98
C ARG A 29 17.34 -3.96 -32.71
N GLN A 30 16.65 -4.92 -33.31
CA GLN A 30 15.27 -5.21 -32.95
C GLN A 30 15.25 -5.97 -31.63
N MET A 31 14.78 -5.31 -30.58
CA MET A 31 14.67 -5.90 -29.25
C MET A 31 13.23 -6.34 -28.97
N SER A 32 13.09 -7.40 -28.20
CA SER A 32 11.81 -7.89 -27.71
C SER A 32 11.27 -7.03 -26.56
N ILE A 33 9.96 -7.08 -26.36
CA ILE A 33 9.30 -6.45 -25.21
C ILE A 33 9.78 -7.04 -23.87
N LEU A 34 10.26 -8.30 -23.88
CA LEU A 34 10.76 -8.99 -22.70
C LEU A 34 12.09 -8.39 -22.22
N GLU A 35 12.99 -8.09 -23.15
CA GLU A 35 14.29 -7.45 -22.85
C GLU A 35 14.10 -6.03 -22.33
N LEU A 36 13.17 -5.26 -22.92
CA LEU A 36 12.79 -3.95 -22.39
C LEU A 36 12.22 -4.07 -20.97
N SER A 37 11.35 -5.05 -20.74
CA SER A 37 10.76 -5.29 -19.42
C SER A 37 11.80 -5.68 -18.38
N GLN A 38 12.82 -6.45 -18.76
CA GLN A 38 13.94 -6.79 -17.87
C GLN A 38 14.73 -5.55 -17.44
N VAL A 39 15.08 -4.66 -18.37
CA VAL A 39 15.82 -3.42 -18.04
C VAL A 39 15.01 -2.52 -17.11
N LEU A 40 13.72 -2.33 -17.40
CA LEU A 40 12.84 -1.50 -16.58
C LEU A 40 12.59 -2.12 -15.19
N SER A 41 12.47 -3.44 -15.12
CA SER A 41 12.25 -4.14 -13.85
C SER A 41 13.52 -4.42 -13.08
N GLN A 42 14.72 -4.30 -13.66
CA GLN A 42 15.98 -4.66 -13.00
C GLN A 42 16.19 -3.90 -11.68
N SER A 43 15.97 -2.59 -11.66
CA SER A 43 16.09 -1.78 -10.42
C SER A 43 15.13 -2.24 -9.32
N VAL A 44 13.90 -2.62 -9.70
CA VAL A 44 12.90 -3.17 -8.80
C VAL A 44 13.30 -4.58 -8.38
N GLN A 45 13.75 -5.43 -9.30
CA GLN A 45 14.23 -6.79 -9.00
C GLN A 45 15.44 -6.76 -8.07
N THR A 46 16.36 -5.81 -8.19
CA THR A 46 17.49 -5.66 -7.26
C THR A 46 17.03 -5.18 -5.88
N GLN A 47 15.99 -4.37 -5.80
CA GLN A 47 15.35 -4.01 -4.52
C GLN A 47 14.62 -5.20 -3.87
N PHE A 48 14.17 -6.18 -4.68
CA PHE A 48 13.46 -7.37 -4.22
C PHE A 48 14.33 -8.63 -4.11
N ARG A 49 15.54 -8.65 -4.70
CA ARG A 49 16.55 -9.70 -4.54
C ARG A 49 17.26 -9.49 -3.20
N GLU A 50 16.59 -9.96 -2.15
CA GLU A 50 17.17 -10.57 -0.95
C GLU A 50 18.50 -9.98 -0.46
N ASN A 51 18.41 -9.07 0.52
CA ASN A 51 19.40 -9.06 1.60
C ASN A 51 19.14 -10.31 2.45
N ASP A 52 20.02 -11.30 2.36
CA ASP A 52 20.01 -12.55 3.15
C ASP A 52 20.01 -12.32 4.68
N ASP A 53 20.23 -11.09 5.15
CA ASP A 53 20.26 -10.75 6.59
C ASP A 53 18.91 -10.26 7.16
N THR A 54 17.80 -10.34 6.41
CA THR A 54 16.48 -10.00 6.96
C THR A 54 15.71 -11.24 7.42
N LEU A 55 16.01 -11.66 8.65
CA LEU A 55 15.43 -12.80 9.39
C LEU A 55 13.90 -12.80 9.61
N TYR A 56 13.10 -11.95 8.95
CA TYR A 56 11.65 -11.86 9.19
C TYR A 56 10.73 -11.91 7.96
N PHE A 57 11.23 -11.99 6.72
CA PHE A 57 10.37 -11.86 5.53
C PHE A 57 10.60 -12.90 4.41
N GLY A 58 10.82 -14.16 4.77
CA GLY A 58 10.80 -15.26 3.78
C GLY A 58 9.41 -15.57 3.20
N THR A 59 8.33 -15.03 3.77
CA THR A 59 6.96 -15.13 3.24
C THR A 59 6.26 -13.80 3.35
N LEU A 60 5.64 -13.33 2.26
CA LEU A 60 4.76 -12.17 2.30
C LEU A 60 3.66 -12.42 3.35
N SER A 61 3.44 -11.46 4.25
CA SER A 61 2.32 -11.57 5.20
C SER A 61 1.01 -11.81 4.46
N GLN A 62 0.07 -12.52 5.07
CA GLN A 62 -1.22 -12.83 4.44
C GLN A 62 -1.91 -11.56 3.91
N HIS A 63 -1.77 -10.44 4.63
CA HIS A 63 -2.24 -9.13 4.18
C HIS A 63 -1.59 -8.70 2.86
N ALA A 64 -0.27 -8.81 2.71
CA ALA A 64 0.41 -8.44 1.45
C ALA A 64 -0.04 -9.32 0.27
N VAL A 65 -0.26 -10.62 0.47
CA VAL A 65 -0.75 -11.55 -0.57
C VAL A 65 -2.17 -11.20 -1.03
N TYR A 66 -3.05 -10.83 -0.10
CA TYR A 66 -4.43 -10.46 -0.42
C TYR A 66 -4.53 -9.03 -0.94
N THR A 67 -3.73 -8.11 -0.43
CA THR A 67 -3.72 -6.73 -0.90
C THR A 67 -3.16 -6.61 -2.32
N SER A 68 -2.14 -7.39 -2.67
CA SER A 68 -1.73 -7.55 -4.09
C SER A 68 -2.82 -8.22 -4.94
N GLY A 69 -3.57 -9.18 -4.38
CA GLY A 69 -4.75 -9.75 -5.03
C GLY A 69 -5.86 -8.72 -5.31
N LEU A 70 -6.07 -7.77 -4.40
CA LEU A 70 -7.03 -6.69 -4.54
C LEU A 70 -6.57 -5.66 -5.58
N TYR A 71 -5.27 -5.35 -5.61
CA TYR A 71 -4.66 -4.54 -6.67
C TYR A 71 -4.85 -5.20 -8.05
N TRP A 72 -4.71 -6.52 -8.15
CA TRP A 72 -5.00 -7.25 -9.39
C TRP A 72 -6.46 -7.07 -9.84
N GLN A 73 -7.41 -7.10 -8.90
CA GLN A 73 -8.81 -6.78 -9.21
C GLN A 73 -8.98 -5.34 -9.70
N ALA A 74 -8.23 -4.39 -9.14
CA ALA A 74 -8.23 -3.00 -9.60
C ALA A 74 -7.75 -2.91 -11.05
N LEU A 75 -6.63 -3.57 -11.38
CA LEU A 75 -6.07 -3.62 -12.72
C LEU A 75 -7.02 -4.24 -13.75
N LEU A 76 -7.69 -5.34 -13.39
CA LEU A 76 -8.68 -5.98 -14.25
C LEU A 76 -9.85 -5.05 -14.60
N ARG A 77 -10.26 -4.18 -13.67
CA ARG A 77 -11.36 -3.21 -13.84
C ARG A 77 -10.91 -1.90 -14.49
N HIS A 78 -9.60 -1.64 -14.56
CA HIS A 78 -9.08 -0.39 -15.09
C HIS A 78 -9.27 -0.28 -16.62
N LYS A 79 -9.66 0.91 -17.09
CA LYS A 79 -9.94 1.16 -18.53
C LYS A 79 -8.74 0.88 -19.43
N SER A 80 -7.53 1.14 -18.95
CA SER A 80 -6.28 0.89 -19.72
C SER A 80 -5.94 -0.59 -19.89
N SER A 81 -6.68 -1.50 -19.22
CA SER A 81 -6.49 -2.94 -19.34
C SER A 81 -7.34 -3.58 -20.43
N ALA A 82 -8.08 -2.82 -21.24
CA ALA A 82 -8.98 -3.37 -22.25
C ALA A 82 -8.31 -4.39 -23.21
N LYS A 83 -9.12 -5.32 -23.75
CA LYS A 83 -8.73 -6.33 -24.74
C LYS A 83 -7.61 -7.27 -24.21
N TYR A 84 -6.52 -7.42 -24.96
CA TYR A 84 -5.46 -8.40 -24.71
C TYR A 84 -4.83 -8.31 -23.32
N ARG A 85 -4.70 -7.09 -22.75
CA ARG A 85 -4.13 -6.93 -21.41
C ARG A 85 -5.04 -7.55 -20.35
N ARG A 86 -6.36 -7.39 -20.48
CA ARG A 86 -7.35 -8.00 -19.58
C ARG A 86 -7.32 -9.51 -19.70
N ASP A 87 -7.26 -10.05 -20.91
CA ASP A 87 -7.22 -11.50 -21.13
C ASP A 87 -5.95 -12.11 -20.50
N HIS A 88 -4.80 -11.47 -20.69
CA HIS A 88 -3.55 -11.86 -20.03
C HIS A 88 -3.65 -11.79 -18.51
N LEU A 89 -4.20 -10.70 -17.96
CA LEU A 89 -4.43 -10.57 -16.51
C LEU A 89 -5.43 -11.61 -15.97
N PHE A 90 -6.41 -12.04 -16.75
CA PHE A 90 -7.32 -13.11 -16.35
C PHE A 90 -6.64 -14.47 -16.34
N GLN A 91 -5.83 -14.79 -17.36
CA GLN A 91 -5.10 -16.05 -17.47
C GLN A 91 -4.12 -16.25 -16.33
N HIS A 92 -3.43 -15.18 -15.91
CA HIS A 92 -2.44 -15.19 -14.84
C HIS A 92 -2.99 -14.77 -13.47
N GLN A 93 -4.32 -14.77 -13.29
CA GLN A 93 -4.93 -14.30 -12.06
C GLN A 93 -4.56 -15.18 -10.85
N PRO A 94 -3.98 -14.61 -9.78
CA PRO A 94 -3.59 -15.37 -8.60
C PRO A 94 -4.81 -15.83 -7.78
N ALA A 95 -4.63 -16.87 -6.97
CA ALA A 95 -5.70 -17.44 -6.14
C ALA A 95 -6.31 -16.41 -5.16
N SER A 96 -5.48 -15.56 -4.55
CA SER A 96 -5.94 -14.48 -3.66
C SER A 96 -6.87 -13.50 -4.40
N SER A 97 -6.55 -13.16 -5.64
CA SER A 97 -7.37 -12.31 -6.50
C SER A 97 -8.70 -12.97 -6.87
N LYS A 98 -8.71 -14.27 -7.17
CA LYS A 98 -9.96 -15.03 -7.44
C LYS A 98 -10.87 -15.08 -6.22
N HIS A 99 -10.29 -15.31 -5.04
CA HIS A 99 -11.05 -15.31 -3.79
C HIS A 99 -11.64 -13.92 -3.49
N LEU A 100 -10.85 -12.85 -3.63
CA LEU A 100 -11.35 -11.48 -3.45
C LEU A 100 -12.44 -11.13 -4.46
N TYR A 101 -12.36 -11.62 -5.70
CA TYR A 101 -13.43 -11.44 -6.67
C TYR A 101 -14.75 -12.05 -6.18
N GLN A 102 -14.73 -13.26 -5.60
CA GLN A 102 -15.92 -13.89 -5.04
C GLN A 102 -16.51 -13.07 -3.87
N LEU A 103 -15.66 -12.57 -2.98
CA LEU A 103 -16.11 -11.68 -1.89
C LEU A 103 -16.71 -10.38 -2.43
N LEU A 104 -16.12 -9.78 -3.45
CA LEU A 104 -16.66 -8.59 -4.11
C LEU A 104 -18.00 -8.86 -4.82
N GLN A 105 -18.23 -10.07 -5.34
CA GLN A 105 -19.53 -10.47 -5.89
C GLN A 105 -20.59 -10.63 -4.79
N GLN A 106 -20.23 -11.24 -3.65
CA GLN A 106 -21.12 -11.32 -2.50
C GLN A 106 -21.47 -9.93 -1.94
N PHE A 107 -20.48 -9.03 -1.92
CA PHE A 107 -20.65 -7.64 -1.50
C PHE A 107 -21.64 -6.86 -2.39
N ALA A 108 -21.74 -7.19 -3.67
CA ALA A 108 -22.57 -6.47 -4.63
C ALA A 108 -24.06 -6.41 -4.26
N ALA A 109 -24.54 -7.29 -3.37
CA ALA A 109 -25.91 -7.19 -2.84
C ALA A 109 -26.18 -5.85 -2.12
N LEU A 110 -25.20 -5.30 -1.39
CA LEU A 110 -25.32 -3.98 -0.75
C LEU A 110 -25.29 -2.84 -1.78
N GLU A 111 -24.53 -2.98 -2.87
CA GLU A 111 -24.49 -1.99 -3.94
C GLU A 111 -25.82 -1.90 -4.71
N ASN A 112 -26.52 -3.03 -4.80
CA ASN A 112 -27.79 -3.12 -5.51
C ASN A 112 -28.98 -2.69 -4.64
N ASP A 113 -28.87 -2.72 -3.31
CA ASP A 113 -29.92 -2.27 -2.39
C ASP A 113 -30.00 -0.74 -2.32
N GLU A 114 -31.17 -0.16 -2.59
CA GLU A 114 -31.37 1.29 -2.61
C GLU A 114 -31.02 1.99 -1.29
N THR A 115 -31.18 1.29 -0.16
CA THR A 115 -30.89 1.84 1.17
C THR A 115 -29.39 2.02 1.39
N TYR A 116 -28.59 1.06 0.91
CA TYR A 116 -27.18 0.94 1.25
C TYR A 116 -26.25 1.32 0.09
N ARG A 117 -26.79 1.45 -1.13
CA ARG A 117 -26.04 1.66 -2.38
C ARG A 117 -24.96 2.72 -2.27
N ASP A 118 -25.31 3.91 -1.77
CA ASP A 118 -24.38 5.04 -1.74
C ASP A 118 -23.20 4.80 -0.77
N ALA A 119 -23.49 4.25 0.41
CA ALA A 119 -22.47 3.89 1.39
C ALA A 119 -21.58 2.77 0.84
N ALA A 120 -22.17 1.73 0.26
CA ALA A 120 -21.48 0.57 -0.28
C ALA A 120 -20.55 0.94 -1.44
N LEU A 121 -21.03 1.75 -2.39
CA LEU A 121 -20.24 2.21 -3.54
C LEU A 121 -19.07 3.10 -3.09
N ARG A 122 -19.32 4.02 -2.16
CA ARG A 122 -18.26 4.88 -1.59
C ARG A 122 -17.21 4.05 -0.87
N TRP A 123 -17.64 3.13 -0.01
CA TRP A 123 -16.76 2.24 0.73
C TRP A 123 -15.90 1.39 -0.21
N ARG A 124 -16.49 0.78 -1.24
CA ARG A 124 -15.74 0.00 -2.24
C ARG A 124 -14.75 0.87 -3.00
N THR A 125 -15.14 2.09 -3.36
CA THR A 125 -14.26 3.03 -4.06
C THR A 125 -13.02 3.35 -3.23
N LEU A 126 -13.21 3.63 -1.93
CA LEU A 126 -12.11 3.88 -0.98
C LEU A 126 -11.24 2.63 -0.77
N LEU A 127 -11.83 1.43 -0.68
CA LEU A 127 -11.09 0.17 -0.58
C LEU A 127 -10.14 -0.02 -1.79
N PHE A 128 -10.65 0.20 -3.01
CA PHE A 128 -9.83 0.10 -4.21
C PHE A 128 -8.81 1.24 -4.32
N ALA A 129 -9.15 2.45 -3.87
CA ALA A 129 -8.21 3.56 -3.82
C ALA A 129 -7.03 3.23 -2.90
N GLN A 130 -7.28 2.63 -1.73
CA GLN A 130 -6.23 2.17 -0.82
C GLN A 130 -5.36 1.06 -1.44
N ALA A 131 -5.95 0.12 -2.16
CA ALA A 131 -5.19 -0.91 -2.87
C ALA A 131 -4.34 -0.34 -4.03
N LEU A 132 -4.81 0.70 -4.72
CA LEU A 132 -4.02 1.40 -5.74
C LEU A 132 -2.93 2.29 -5.10
N ASN A 133 -3.20 2.81 -3.91
CA ASN A 133 -2.28 3.61 -3.12
C ASN A 133 -1.27 2.76 -2.34
N LEU A 134 -1.01 1.50 -2.71
CA LEU A 134 0.12 0.69 -2.20
C LEU A 134 1.52 1.27 -2.56
N ARG A 135 1.63 2.58 -2.67
CA ARG A 135 2.73 3.38 -2.14
C ARG A 135 2.75 3.30 -0.60
N ASP A 136 3.16 2.15 -0.09
CA ASP A 136 3.98 2.12 1.13
C ASP A 136 5.29 1.37 0.84
N ILE A 137 5.83 1.66 -0.35
CA ILE A 137 7.26 1.96 -0.42
C ILE A 137 7.40 3.38 0.10
N GLY A 138 7.17 3.58 1.40
CA GLY A 138 7.59 4.82 2.04
C GLY A 138 9.10 4.97 1.82
N SER A 139 9.59 6.21 1.80
CA SER A 139 11.02 6.45 1.75
C SER A 139 11.63 5.69 2.93
N ARG A 140 12.39 4.64 2.65
CA ARG A 140 13.12 3.93 3.70
C ARG A 140 14.43 4.64 3.91
N VAL A 141 14.73 4.96 5.16
CA VAL A 141 16.00 5.54 5.56
C VAL A 141 16.82 4.45 6.22
N ARG A 142 18.12 4.46 5.96
CA ARG A 142 19.02 3.53 6.62
C ARG A 142 19.29 4.03 8.04
N VAL A 143 19.18 3.15 9.01
CA VAL A 143 19.57 3.41 10.40
C VAL A 143 20.71 2.45 10.72
N VAL A 144 21.79 2.97 11.29
CA VAL A 144 22.95 2.19 11.72
C VAL A 144 23.00 2.25 13.25
N GLU A 145 22.84 1.11 13.90
CA GLU A 145 22.89 0.97 15.36
C GLU A 145 24.32 1.09 15.89
N GLY A 146 24.47 1.24 17.21
CA GLY A 146 25.76 1.41 17.87
C GLY A 146 26.73 0.23 17.69
N ASP A 147 26.20 -0.97 17.50
CA ASP A 147 26.95 -2.19 17.19
C ASP A 147 27.35 -2.31 15.70
N GLY A 148 26.92 -1.34 14.88
CA GLY A 148 27.13 -1.31 13.43
C GLY A 148 26.06 -2.03 12.61
N ARG A 149 25.03 -2.61 13.24
CA ARG A 149 23.90 -3.24 12.56
C ARG A 149 23.14 -2.23 11.72
N ARG A 150 22.69 -2.65 10.54
CA ARG A 150 22.04 -1.77 9.56
C ARG A 150 20.59 -2.17 9.36
N LEU A 151 19.70 -1.22 9.58
CA LEU A 151 18.25 -1.38 9.42
C LEU A 151 17.76 -0.48 8.28
N LEU A 152 16.77 -0.95 7.53
CA LEU A 152 16.03 -0.16 6.56
C LEU A 152 14.65 0.11 7.13
N VAL A 153 14.45 1.32 7.63
CA VAL A 153 13.27 1.70 8.40
C VAL A 153 12.43 2.66 7.57
N ASP A 154 11.12 2.51 7.63
CA ASP A 154 10.20 3.48 7.01
C ASP A 154 10.38 4.85 7.66
N ARG A 155 10.60 5.90 6.85
CA ARG A 155 10.86 7.26 7.35
C ARG A 155 9.70 7.82 8.18
N VAL A 156 8.47 7.51 7.79
CA VAL A 156 7.27 7.96 8.52
C VAL A 156 7.16 7.24 9.85
N TRP A 157 7.50 5.95 9.89
CA TRP A 157 7.62 5.21 11.14
C TRP A 157 8.71 5.82 12.04
N LEU A 158 9.90 6.13 11.48
CA LEU A 158 11.03 6.66 12.25
C LEU A 158 10.70 8.03 12.87
N GLU A 159 10.09 8.93 12.11
CA GLU A 159 9.63 10.24 12.60
C GLU A 159 8.57 10.14 13.71
N ARG A 160 7.78 9.07 13.71
CA ARG A 160 6.60 8.91 14.58
C ARG A 160 6.90 8.14 15.86
N GLU A 161 7.64 7.06 15.73
CA GLU A 161 7.86 6.10 16.81
C GLU A 161 9.13 6.42 17.58
N THR A 162 10.01 7.26 17.02
CA THR A 162 11.28 7.66 17.63
C THR A 162 11.47 9.16 17.53
N ASP A 163 12.41 9.71 18.30
CA ASP A 163 12.86 11.09 18.16
C ASP A 163 14.12 11.22 17.28
N VAL A 164 14.63 10.12 16.72
CA VAL A 164 15.87 10.02 15.91
C VAL A 164 15.97 11.13 14.85
N MET A 165 14.88 11.42 14.13
CA MET A 165 14.91 12.45 13.07
C MET A 165 15.00 13.88 13.59
N GLN A 166 14.71 14.10 14.87
CA GLN A 166 14.76 15.39 15.56
C GLN A 166 16.06 15.54 16.34
N THR A 167 16.56 14.46 16.94
CA THR A 167 17.71 14.44 17.85
C THR A 167 19.03 14.17 17.13
N LEU A 168 19.01 13.40 16.03
CA LEU A 168 20.22 12.98 15.34
C LEU A 168 20.34 13.61 13.94
N PRO A 169 21.55 14.01 13.54
CA PRO A 169 21.78 14.51 12.19
C PRO A 169 21.72 13.36 11.18
N MET A 170 21.06 13.63 10.05
CA MET A 170 21.11 12.73 8.89
C MET A 170 22.49 12.83 8.22
N LEU A 171 23.16 11.70 8.06
CA LEU A 171 24.49 11.58 7.46
C LEU A 171 24.38 11.06 6.03
N THR A 172 25.41 11.30 5.22
CA THR A 172 25.49 10.79 3.85
C THR A 172 26.73 9.91 3.69
N ALA A 173 26.52 8.67 3.26
CA ALA A 173 27.59 7.72 2.99
C ALA A 173 28.38 8.07 1.70
N VAL A 174 29.54 7.44 1.51
CA VAL A 174 30.43 7.66 0.34
C VAL A 174 29.73 7.37 -0.99
N ASN A 175 28.75 6.47 -0.99
CA ASN A 175 27.94 6.14 -2.17
C ASN A 175 26.73 7.09 -2.38
N GLY A 176 26.60 8.13 -1.57
CA GLY A 176 25.53 9.13 -1.64
C GLY A 176 24.23 8.74 -0.92
N GLU A 177 24.20 7.62 -0.18
CA GLU A 177 23.00 7.19 0.54
C GLU A 177 22.88 7.86 1.92
N GLU A 178 21.68 8.35 2.24
CA GLU A 178 21.37 9.00 3.52
C GLU A 178 21.10 7.96 4.62
N TYR A 179 21.63 8.20 5.83
CA TYR A 179 21.44 7.34 6.98
C TYR A 179 21.48 8.09 8.33
N PHE A 180 20.90 7.51 9.37
CA PHE A 180 21.07 7.93 10.76
C PHE A 180 22.02 6.97 11.49
N GLN A 181 22.90 7.50 12.33
CA GLN A 181 23.80 6.71 13.19
C GLN A 181 23.35 6.83 14.64
N LEU A 182 22.89 5.72 15.23
CA LEU A 182 22.55 5.62 16.64
C LEU A 182 23.79 5.28 17.47
N GLN A 183 23.74 5.60 18.76
CA GLN A 183 24.74 5.14 19.73
C GLN A 183 24.36 3.79 20.37
N GLY A 184 23.07 3.43 20.36
CA GLY A 184 22.52 2.18 20.89
C GLY A 184 21.63 1.46 19.87
N GLU A 185 20.60 0.77 20.35
CA GLU A 185 19.62 0.07 19.52
C GLU A 185 18.45 1.00 19.15
N LEU A 186 17.79 0.76 18.02
CA LEU A 186 16.63 1.57 17.59
C LEU A 186 15.45 1.48 18.58
N GLU A 187 15.36 0.38 19.34
CA GLU A 187 14.34 0.19 20.36
C GLU A 187 14.49 1.15 21.54
N ASP A 188 15.72 1.59 21.84
CA ASP A 188 16.01 2.53 22.93
C ASP A 188 15.51 3.95 22.62
N GLU A 189 15.38 4.28 21.33
CA GLU A 189 14.93 5.58 20.84
C GLU A 189 13.40 5.65 20.68
N LEU A 190 12.66 4.61 21.10
CA LEU A 190 11.21 4.58 20.98
C LEU A 190 10.55 5.58 21.95
N LEU A 191 9.68 6.43 21.41
CA LEU A 191 8.87 7.35 22.21
C LEU A 191 7.91 6.56 23.14
N ASP A 192 7.81 7.02 24.39
CA ASP A 192 6.79 6.59 25.35
C ASP A 192 5.38 6.62 24.73
N GLU A 193 4.52 5.64 25.02
CA GLU A 193 3.15 5.52 24.47
C GLU A 193 2.27 6.77 24.66
N LYS A 194 2.62 7.64 25.61
CA LYS A 194 1.94 8.91 25.91
C LYS A 194 2.38 10.06 25.00
N ASN A 195 3.59 9.99 24.43
CA ASN A 195 4.18 11.02 23.56
C ASN A 195 4.05 10.69 22.07
N ARG A 196 3.59 9.48 21.72
CA ARG A 196 3.26 9.12 20.32
C ARG A 196 2.05 9.94 19.86
N ALA A 197 2.24 10.80 18.86
CA ALA A 197 1.15 11.51 18.20
C ALA A 197 0.17 10.49 17.58
N ARG A 198 -0.99 10.30 18.21
CA ARG A 198 -1.97 9.29 17.78
C ARG A 198 -2.78 9.84 16.61
N ARG A 199 -2.30 9.62 15.39
CA ARG A 199 -3.03 9.93 14.15
C ARG A 199 -4.42 9.30 14.20
N ARG A 200 -5.44 10.08 13.81
CA ARG A 200 -6.81 9.57 13.63
C ARG A 200 -7.09 9.41 12.14
N LEU A 201 -7.86 8.39 11.80
CA LEU A 201 -8.34 8.14 10.45
C LEU A 201 -9.85 8.20 10.49
N THR A 202 -10.41 8.97 9.57
CA THR A 202 -11.84 8.94 9.30
C THR A 202 -12.13 7.68 8.48
N VAL A 203 -12.76 6.69 9.12
CA VAL A 203 -13.11 5.40 8.53
C VAL A 203 -14.56 5.37 8.07
N TYR A 204 -14.80 4.59 7.03
CA TYR A 204 -16.11 4.43 6.39
C TYR A 204 -16.63 3.01 6.59
N PHE A 205 -17.95 2.86 6.50
CA PHE A 205 -18.64 1.59 6.63
C PHE A 205 -19.49 1.31 5.37
N PRO A 206 -19.70 0.03 5.03
CA PRO A 206 -20.37 -0.35 3.78
C PRO A 206 -21.89 -0.16 3.81
N HIS A 207 -22.49 -0.01 5.00
CA HIS A 207 -23.94 -0.01 5.21
C HIS A 207 -24.50 1.32 5.74
N ILE A 208 -23.64 2.29 6.07
CA ILE A 208 -24.04 3.58 6.64
C ILE A 208 -23.17 4.71 6.07
N ASN A 209 -23.78 5.88 5.91
CA ASN A 209 -23.09 7.08 5.40
C ASN A 209 -22.29 7.83 6.49
N ARG A 210 -22.48 7.49 7.77
CA ARG A 210 -21.69 8.07 8.85
C ARG A 210 -20.27 7.50 8.86
N THR A 211 -19.34 8.33 9.30
CA THR A 211 -17.93 7.98 9.48
C THR A 211 -17.60 7.92 10.96
N GLU A 212 -16.50 7.26 11.30
CA GLU A 212 -15.95 7.23 12.66
C GLU A 212 -14.49 7.63 12.61
N ASP A 213 -13.98 8.28 13.65
CA ASP A 213 -12.56 8.65 13.73
C ASP A 213 -11.82 7.68 14.65
N LEU A 214 -11.09 6.73 14.05
CA LEU A 214 -10.34 5.69 14.76
C LEU A 214 -8.85 6.01 14.80
N TYR A 215 -8.16 5.55 15.83
CA TYR A 215 -6.70 5.68 15.89
C TYR A 215 -6.01 4.82 14.83
N ALA A 216 -5.13 5.46 14.05
CA ALA A 216 -4.25 4.79 13.09
C ALA A 216 -3.18 4.02 13.88
N GLY A 217 -3.32 2.71 13.99
CA GLY A 217 -2.37 1.86 14.69
C GLY A 217 -2.77 0.39 14.69
N ASN A 218 -2.06 -0.42 15.47
CA ASN A 218 -2.22 -1.89 15.50
C ASN A 218 -3.65 -2.36 15.87
N GLY A 219 -4.44 -1.49 16.50
CA GLY A 219 -5.84 -1.76 16.87
C GLY A 219 -6.88 -1.38 15.82
N LEU A 220 -6.52 -0.65 14.75
CA LEU A 220 -7.47 -0.07 13.80
C LEU A 220 -8.42 -1.09 13.19
N LEU A 221 -7.86 -2.19 12.67
CA LEU A 221 -8.63 -3.28 12.07
C LEU A 221 -9.63 -3.89 13.07
N ARG A 222 -9.19 -4.11 14.31
CA ARG A 222 -10.02 -4.71 15.36
C ARG A 222 -11.17 -3.80 15.76
N GLU A 223 -10.88 -2.51 15.96
CA GLU A 223 -11.91 -1.51 16.32
C GLU A 223 -12.90 -1.30 15.17
N TRP A 224 -12.44 -1.24 13.92
CA TRP A 224 -13.31 -1.14 12.77
C TRP A 224 -14.26 -2.35 12.66
N LEU A 225 -13.72 -3.57 12.81
CA LEU A 225 -14.53 -4.80 12.80
C LEU A 225 -15.53 -4.84 13.96
N LYS A 226 -15.14 -4.36 15.15
CA LYS A 226 -16.03 -4.27 16.30
C LYS A 226 -17.22 -3.36 16.01
N LEU A 227 -16.98 -2.22 15.37
CA LEU A 227 -18.04 -1.30 14.95
C LEU A 227 -18.93 -1.89 13.84
N LEU A 228 -18.34 -2.58 12.86
CA LEU A 228 -19.09 -3.29 11.81
C LEU A 228 -20.03 -4.37 12.39
N ASN A 229 -19.65 -4.99 13.52
CA ASN A 229 -20.41 -6.06 14.17
C ASN A 229 -21.24 -5.56 15.37
N ASN A 230 -21.37 -4.24 15.57
CA ASN A 230 -22.04 -3.70 16.74
C ASN A 230 -23.57 -3.85 16.63
N LYS A 231 -24.11 -4.95 17.17
CA LYS A 231 -25.56 -5.23 17.20
C LYS A 231 -26.40 -4.26 18.04
N ARG A 232 -25.78 -3.35 18.81
CA ARG A 232 -26.52 -2.30 19.53
C ARG A 232 -26.90 -1.14 18.62
N ASP A 233 -26.31 -1.07 17.43
CA ASP A 233 -26.62 -0.07 16.43
C ASP A 233 -27.70 -0.60 15.48
N MET A 234 -28.86 0.06 15.48
CA MET A 234 -30.04 -0.36 14.71
C MET A 234 -29.77 -0.46 13.20
N ASP A 235 -29.01 0.48 12.64
CA ASP A 235 -28.66 0.48 11.22
C ASP A 235 -27.76 -0.71 10.87
N THR A 236 -26.81 -1.01 11.76
CA THR A 236 -25.92 -2.17 11.63
C THR A 236 -26.70 -3.48 11.75
N GLU A 237 -27.60 -3.60 12.73
CA GLU A 237 -28.44 -4.78 12.89
C GLU A 237 -29.32 -5.02 11.66
N ALA A 238 -30.03 -4.01 11.17
CA ALA A 238 -30.86 -4.10 9.97
C ALA A 238 -30.06 -4.51 8.72
N ALA A 239 -28.82 -4.02 8.57
CA ALA A 239 -27.94 -4.42 7.47
C ALA A 239 -27.53 -5.89 7.57
N TRP A 240 -27.23 -6.38 8.78
CA TRP A 240 -26.88 -7.78 9.02
C TRP A 240 -28.08 -8.73 8.85
N GLU A 241 -29.30 -8.31 9.19
CA GLU A 241 -30.51 -9.10 8.96
C GLU A 241 -30.85 -9.21 7.47
N ARG A 242 -30.76 -8.08 6.74
CA ARG A 242 -31.16 -8.00 5.34
C ARG A 242 -30.11 -8.57 4.38
N HIS A 243 -28.82 -8.32 4.65
CA HIS A 243 -27.71 -8.71 3.77
C HIS A 243 -26.53 -9.36 4.53
N PRO A 244 -26.74 -10.46 5.28
CA PRO A 244 -25.70 -11.08 6.11
C PRO A 244 -24.47 -11.53 5.31
N GLY A 245 -24.68 -12.01 4.07
CA GLY A 245 -23.60 -12.43 3.18
C GLY A 245 -22.69 -11.29 2.75
N ALA A 246 -23.27 -10.15 2.37
CA ALA A 246 -22.52 -8.97 1.92
C ALA A 246 -21.77 -8.30 3.07
N MET A 247 -22.38 -8.23 4.26
CA MET A 247 -21.73 -7.71 5.48
C MET A 247 -20.54 -8.59 5.89
N ARG A 248 -20.69 -9.92 5.84
CA ARG A 248 -19.59 -10.86 6.08
C ARG A 248 -18.48 -10.70 5.05
N ALA A 249 -18.83 -10.56 3.78
CA ALA A 249 -17.86 -10.34 2.72
C ALA A 249 -17.07 -9.04 2.92
N ALA A 250 -17.73 -7.93 3.31
CA ALA A 250 -17.06 -6.67 3.63
C ALA A 250 -16.05 -6.83 4.77
N GLY A 251 -16.44 -7.50 5.86
CA GLY A 251 -15.53 -7.81 6.97
C GLY A 251 -14.34 -8.67 6.55
N GLN A 252 -14.57 -9.70 5.73
CA GLN A 252 -13.51 -10.58 5.22
C GLN A 252 -12.55 -9.86 4.27
N LEU A 253 -13.05 -8.97 3.40
CA LEU A 253 -12.20 -8.15 2.53
C LEU A 253 -11.19 -7.34 3.35
N VAL A 254 -11.66 -6.68 4.41
CA VAL A 254 -10.82 -5.87 5.30
C VAL A 254 -9.88 -6.72 6.15
N GLN A 255 -10.34 -7.85 6.69
CA GLN A 255 -9.50 -8.80 7.44
C GLN A 255 -8.37 -9.39 6.60
N LEU A 256 -8.68 -9.78 5.36
CA LEU A 256 -7.69 -10.43 4.49
C LEU A 256 -6.66 -9.43 3.97
N THR A 257 -7.08 -8.20 3.65
CA THR A 257 -6.19 -7.18 3.07
C THR A 257 -5.50 -6.32 4.13
N GLY A 258 -6.08 -6.22 5.33
CA GLY A 258 -5.67 -5.24 6.34
C GLY A 258 -6.00 -3.79 5.97
N LEU A 259 -6.70 -3.55 4.85
CA LEU A 259 -7.07 -2.21 4.39
C LEU A 259 -8.43 -1.81 4.98
N VAL A 260 -8.43 -0.75 5.80
CA VAL A 260 -9.65 -0.18 6.37
C VAL A 260 -10.03 1.07 5.57
N PRO A 261 -11.12 1.05 4.78
CA PRO A 261 -11.50 2.18 3.93
C PRO A 261 -11.67 3.48 4.73
N GLY A 262 -10.85 4.45 4.40
CA GLY A 262 -10.71 5.68 5.17
C GLY A 262 -9.75 6.66 4.52
N GLY A 263 -9.80 7.90 5.02
CA GLY A 263 -8.90 8.99 4.66
C GLY A 263 -8.28 9.58 5.92
N ASP A 264 -7.16 10.27 5.74
CA ASP A 264 -6.55 10.99 6.85
C ASP A 264 -7.37 12.24 7.18
N SER A 265 -7.68 12.45 8.45
CA SER A 265 -8.33 13.69 8.89
C SER A 265 -7.34 14.86 8.93
N ASP A 266 -6.03 14.58 9.07
CA ASP A 266 -5.01 15.59 9.40
C ASP A 266 -3.94 15.81 8.31
N LEU A 267 -3.93 15.06 7.20
CA LEU A 267 -3.02 15.36 6.09
C LEU A 267 -3.62 16.46 5.21
N SER A 268 -3.21 17.69 5.53
CA SER A 268 -3.13 18.78 4.55
C SER A 268 -2.54 18.28 3.23
N ALA A 269 -3.05 18.85 2.14
CA ALA A 269 -2.81 18.63 0.71
C ALA A 269 -1.35 18.51 0.18
N THR A 270 -0.33 18.19 0.99
CA THR A 270 1.09 18.25 0.61
C THR A 270 1.71 16.91 0.20
N THR A 271 1.08 15.76 0.42
CA THR A 271 1.61 14.45 -0.02
C THR A 271 0.94 13.86 -1.27
N SER A 272 -0.04 14.55 -1.85
CA SER A 272 -0.56 14.28 -3.20
C SER A 272 0.44 14.75 -4.29
N SER A 273 1.70 14.32 -4.20
CA SER A 273 2.57 14.23 -5.38
C SER A 273 2.21 12.96 -6.16
N GLY A 274 1.02 12.98 -6.75
CA GLY A 274 0.58 12.06 -7.78
C GLY A 274 1.14 12.55 -9.12
N VAL A 275 1.97 11.72 -9.73
CA VAL A 275 2.52 11.89 -11.08
C VAL A 275 1.35 11.89 -12.07
N LEU A 276 1.26 12.93 -12.90
CA LEU A 276 0.47 13.00 -14.14
C LEU A 276 1.01 12.00 -15.17
#